data_AF-X1RUR5-F1
#
_entry.id   AF-X1RUR5-F1
#
_cell.length_a   1.000
_cell.length_b   1.000
_cell.length_c   1.000
_cell.angle_alpha   90.00
_cell.angle_beta   90.00
_cell.angle_gamma   90.00
#
_symmetry.space_group_name_H-M   'P 1'
#
loop_
_entity.id
_entity.type
_entity.pdbx_description
1 polymer ?
#
loop_
_entity_poly.entity_id
_entity_poly.type
_entity_poly.pdbx_seq_one_letter_code
_entity_poly.pdbx_strand_id
1 'polypeptide(L)'
;REGFKIIKIKARGIKRKICFENLTAIVIFIISLFQSYKIIKKYKPDIVIGTGGYVSGSVVLMAVILGIPTFVHEQNVIPGITNKFLSRITRATFFILSLCALFNIFKT
;
A
#
# COMPACT_ATOMS: atom_id res chain seq x y z
N ARG A 1 6.11 -22.42 -7.85
CA ARG A 1 5.67 -21.35 -6.92
C ARG A 1 6.92 -20.88 -6.19
N GLU A 2 7.28 -19.61 -6.34
CA GLU A 2 8.58 -18.96 -6.05
C GLU A 2 9.11 -19.01 -4.59
N GLY A 3 8.75 -19.98 -3.73
CA GLY A 3 9.32 -20.11 -2.37
C GLY A 3 8.97 -19.01 -1.36
N PHE A 4 8.35 -17.91 -1.79
CA PHE A 4 7.98 -16.80 -0.91
C PHE A 4 6.74 -17.12 -0.04
N LYS A 5 6.77 -16.66 1.21
CA LYS A 5 5.65 -16.78 2.14
C LYS A 5 4.54 -15.78 1.79
N ILE A 6 3.43 -16.28 1.25
CA ILE A 6 2.27 -15.46 0.93
C ILE A 6 1.34 -15.37 2.14
N ILE A 7 1.12 -14.16 2.64
CA ILE A 7 0.20 -13.88 3.73
C ILE A 7 -1.04 -13.20 3.16
N LYS A 8 -2.21 -13.78 3.41
CA LYS A 8 -3.49 -13.22 2.95
C LYS A 8 -4.01 -12.20 3.96
N ILE A 9 -4.45 -11.06 3.45
CA ILE A 9 -5.08 -9.99 4.22
C ILE A 9 -6.46 -9.75 3.62
N LYS A 10 -7.48 -9.53 4.45
CA LYS A 10 -8.82 -9.20 3.97
C LYS A 10 -8.77 -7.84 3.27
N ALA A 11 -9.40 -7.72 2.11
CA ALA A 11 -9.57 -6.44 1.45
C ALA A 11 -10.85 -6.46 0.63
N ARG A 12 -11.48 -5.29 0.50
CA ARG A 12 -12.66 -5.09 -0.34
C ARG A 12 -12.54 -3.77 -1.07
N GLY A 13 -12.93 -3.77 -2.34
CA GLY A 13 -12.92 -2.56 -3.15
C GLY A 13 -14.03 -1.59 -2.78
N ILE A 14 -13.72 -0.30 -2.93
CA ILE A 14 -14.69 0.78 -2.76
C ILE A 14 -15.32 1.07 -4.12
N LYS A 15 -16.65 1.07 -4.19
CA LYS A 15 -17.39 1.47 -5.40
C LYS A 15 -17.35 2.99 -5.53
N ARG A 16 -17.29 3.49 -6.77
CA ARG A 16 -17.29 4.95 -7.07
C ARG A 16 -18.58 5.67 -6.63
N LYS A 17 -19.69 4.94 -6.51
CA LYS A 17 -20.98 5.46 -6.01
C LYS A 17 -21.06 5.29 -4.49
N ILE A 18 -21.68 6.24 -3.80
CA ILE A 18 -21.98 6.11 -2.36
C ILE A 18 -23.08 5.05 -2.22
N CYS A 19 -22.73 3.88 -1.68
CA CYS A 19 -23.64 2.76 -1.46
C CYS A 19 -23.33 2.12 -0.09
N PHE A 20 -24.31 1.45 0.50
CA PHE A 20 -24.15 0.76 1.79
C PHE A 20 -22.99 -0.25 1.78
N GLU A 21 -22.69 -0.83 0.61
CA GLU A 21 -21.53 -1.71 0.43
C GLU A 21 -20.17 -1.04 0.71
N ASN A 22 -20.06 0.29 0.54
CA ASN A 22 -18.84 1.02 0.88
C ASN A 22 -18.62 1.07 2.40
N LEU A 23 -19.68 1.03 3.20
CA LEU A 23 -19.56 0.90 4.66
C LEU A 23 -18.90 -0.43 5.03
N THR A 24 -19.30 -1.51 4.36
CA THR A 24 -18.63 -2.81 4.53
C THR A 24 -17.17 -2.77 4.09
N ALA A 25 -16.84 -2.04 3.03
CA ALA A 25 -15.45 -1.87 2.59
C ALA A 25 -14.62 -1.12 3.65
N ILE A 26 -15.18 -0.10 4.30
CA ILE A 26 -14.53 0.62 5.41
C ILE A 26 -14.28 -0.32 6.61
N VAL A 27 -15.29 -1.10 7.02
CA VAL A 27 -15.14 -2.07 8.12
C VAL A 27 -14.05 -3.10 7.80
N ILE A 28 -14.03 -3.63 6.57
CA ILE A 28 -12.99 -4.56 6.12
C ILE A 28 -11.62 -3.90 6.12
N PHE A 29 -11.52 -2.63 5.73
CA PHE A 29 -10.27 -1.87 5.75
C PHE A 29 -9.74 -1.67 7.17
N ILE A 30 -10.61 -1.39 8.15
CA ILE A 30 -10.20 -1.31 9.56
C ILE A 30 -9.67 -2.67 10.04
N ILE A 31 -10.37 -3.77 9.72
CA ILE A 31 -9.89 -5.12 10.04
C ILE A 31 -8.53 -5.40 9.39
N SER A 32 -8.34 -4.97 8.15
CA SER A 32 -7.09 -5.19 7.42
C SER A 32 -5.94 -4.35 7.96
N LEU A 33 -6.20 -3.17 8.54
CA LEU A 33 -5.20 -2.41 9.29
C LEU A 33 -4.72 -3.19 10.52
N PHE A 34 -5.62 -3.77 11.31
CA PHE A 34 -5.23 -4.60 12.47
C PHE A 34 -4.44 -5.85 12.04
N GLN A 35 -4.82 -6.49 10.93
CA GLN A 35 -4.06 -7.60 10.37
C GLN A 35 -2.65 -7.15 9.94
N SER A 36 -2.56 -6.02 9.24
CA SER A 36 -1.29 -5.43 8.79
C SER A 36 -0.38 -5.10 9.97
N TYR A 37 -0.92 -4.54 11.06
CA TYR A 37 -0.18 -4.26 12.29
C TYR A 37 0.45 -5.52 12.87
N LYS A 38 -0.33 -6.59 13.02
CA LYS A 38 0.16 -7.88 13.54
C LYS A 38 1.25 -8.47 12.65
N ILE A 39 1.10 -8.36 11.33
CA ILE A 39 2.09 -8.85 10.36
C ILE A 39 3.37 -8.03 10.49
N ILE A 40 3.30 -6.70 10.44
CA ILE A 40 4.48 -5.84 10.52
C ILE A 40 5.22 -6.05 11.85
N LYS A 41 4.51 -6.15 12.98
CA LYS A 41 5.14 -6.43 14.28
C LYS A 41 5.78 -7.82 14.35
N LYS A 42 5.20 -8.82 13.66
CA LYS A 42 5.73 -10.19 13.63
C LYS A 42 6.98 -10.31 12.76
N TYR A 43 6.99 -9.70 11.58
CA TYR A 43 8.09 -9.85 10.61
C TYR A 43 9.13 -8.75 10.69
N LYS A 44 8.82 -7.61 11.31
CA LYS A 44 9.71 -6.45 11.49
C LYS A 44 10.44 -6.08 10.19
N PRO A 45 9.71 -5.78 9.11
CA PRO A 45 10.33 -5.47 7.82
C PRO A 45 11.13 -4.17 7.90
N ASP A 46 12.29 -4.14 7.26
CA ASP A 46 13.10 -2.93 7.12
C ASP A 46 12.49 -1.95 6.11
N ILE A 47 11.79 -2.48 5.09
CA ILE A 47 11.16 -1.71 4.01
C ILE A 47 9.83 -2.35 3.63
N VAL A 48 8.83 -1.54 3.28
CA VAL A 48 7.55 -1.99 2.71
C VAL A 48 7.31 -1.38 1.33
N ILE A 49 7.06 -2.22 0.34
CA ILE A 49 6.74 -1.79 -1.03
C ILE A 49 5.31 -2.18 -1.36
N GLY A 50 4.50 -1.19 -1.73
CA GLY A 50 3.12 -1.37 -2.14
C GLY A 50 2.96 -1.26 -3.65
N THR A 51 2.50 -2.32 -4.32
CA THR A 51 2.27 -2.32 -5.78
C THR A 51 0.84 -1.95 -6.16
N GLY A 52 0.09 -1.33 -5.24
CA GLY A 52 -1.30 -0.94 -5.43
C GLY A 52 -2.35 -1.98 -5.04
N GLY A 53 -3.62 -1.63 -5.25
CA GLY A 53 -4.77 -2.41 -4.80
C GLY A 53 -5.14 -2.19 -3.33
N TYR A 54 -6.32 -2.68 -2.95
CA TYR A 54 -6.92 -2.40 -1.63
C TYR A 54 -6.14 -3.01 -0.45
N VAL A 55 -5.48 -4.15 -0.67
CA VAL A 55 -4.60 -4.78 0.34
C VAL A 55 -3.41 -3.87 0.65
N SER A 56 -2.75 -3.36 -0.40
CA SER A 56 -1.60 -2.46 -0.28
C SER A 56 -1.93 -1.22 0.53
N GLY A 57 -3.16 -0.70 0.39
CA GLY A 57 -3.64 0.44 1.19
C GLY A 57 -3.42 0.25 2.69
N SER A 58 -3.89 -0.87 3.25
CA SER A 58 -3.79 -1.11 4.69
C SER A 58 -2.38 -1.47 5.17
N VAL A 59 -1.60 -2.20 4.36
CA VAL A 59 -0.23 -2.60 4.74
C VAL A 59 0.70 -1.39 4.71
N VAL A 60 0.68 -0.63 3.63
CA VAL A 60 1.53 0.56 3.46
C VAL A 60 1.17 1.62 4.48
N LEU A 61 -0.12 1.91 4.68
CA LEU A 61 -0.55 2.89 5.69
C LEU A 61 -0.06 2.51 7.08
N MET A 62 -0.19 1.24 7.48
CA MET A 62 0.28 0.79 8.78
C MET A 62 1.82 0.85 8.91
N ALA A 63 2.56 0.55 7.84
CA ALA A 63 4.00 0.68 7.82
C ALA A 63 4.46 2.14 7.98
N VAL A 64 3.77 3.09 7.32
CA VAL A 64 3.99 4.54 7.50
C VAL A 64 3.73 4.95 8.95
N ILE A 65 2.60 4.53 9.54
CA ILE A 65 2.25 4.82 10.95
C ILE A 65 3.33 4.31 11.91
N LEU A 66 3.92 3.16 11.60
CA LEU A 66 4.99 2.54 12.40
C LEU A 66 6.39 3.09 12.10
N GLY A 67 6.51 4.11 11.24
CA GLY A 67 7.78 4.74 10.89
C GLY A 67 8.69 3.90 10.00
N ILE A 68 8.15 2.89 9.30
CA ILE A 68 8.92 2.03 8.41
C ILE A 68 9.03 2.69 7.04
N PRO A 69 10.23 2.75 6.43
CA PRO A 69 10.41 3.24 5.06
C PRO A 69 9.47 2.54 4.08
N THR A 70 8.67 3.33 3.37
CA THR A 70 7.63 2.83 2.49
C THR A 70 7.71 3.43 1.09
N PHE A 71 7.46 2.58 0.10
CA PHE A 71 7.45 2.93 -1.32
C PHE A 71 6.19 2.42 -1.98
N VAL A 72 5.69 3.14 -2.98
CA VAL A 72 4.56 2.71 -3.81
C VAL A 72 5.01 2.56 -5.24
N HIS A 73 4.59 1.50 -5.91
CA HIS A 73 4.79 1.30 -7.34
C HIS A 73 3.42 1.28 -8.05
N GLU A 74 3.16 2.26 -8.90
CA GLU A 74 1.95 2.37 -9.71
C GLU A 74 2.26 1.94 -11.16
N GLN A 75 1.60 0.88 -11.59
CA GLN A 75 1.71 0.33 -12.94
C GLN A 75 0.90 1.14 -13.95
N ASN A 76 -0.12 1.88 -13.52
CA ASN A 76 -1.03 2.55 -14.44
C ASN A 76 -0.63 4.01 -14.69
N VAL A 77 -0.93 4.50 -15.90
CA VAL A 77 -0.76 5.91 -16.28
C VAL A 77 -1.70 6.82 -15.46
N ILE A 78 -2.89 6.32 -15.12
CA ILE A 78 -3.86 7.01 -14.26
C ILE A 78 -3.87 6.32 -12.90
N PRO A 79 -3.37 6.97 -11.83
CA PRO A 79 -3.31 6.34 -10.52
C PRO A 79 -4.71 6.11 -9.95
N GLY A 80 -4.92 4.91 -9.39
CA GLY A 80 -6.13 4.60 -8.65
C GLY A 80 -6.26 5.46 -7.38
N ILE A 81 -7.47 5.56 -6.81
CA ILE A 81 -7.72 6.36 -5.58
C ILE A 81 -6.78 5.96 -4.45
N THR A 82 -6.53 4.66 -4.29
CA THR A 82 -5.59 4.14 -3.28
C THR A 82 -4.17 4.62 -3.53
N ASN A 83 -3.65 4.56 -4.76
CA ASN A 83 -2.29 4.98 -5.05
C ASN A 83 -2.13 6.50 -4.99
N LYS A 84 -3.16 7.25 -5.39
CA LYS A 84 -3.22 8.70 -5.16
C LYS A 84 -3.14 9.06 -3.68
N PHE A 85 -3.83 8.33 -2.81
CA PHE A 85 -3.74 8.53 -1.37
C PHE A 85 -2.36 8.12 -0.83
N LEU A 86 -1.87 6.93 -1.16
CA LEU A 86 -0.60 6.41 -0.65
C LEU A 86 0.60 7.26 -1.09
N SER A 87 0.58 7.85 -2.29
CA SER A 87 1.67 8.70 -2.78
C SER A 87 1.94 9.93 -1.91
N ARG A 88 0.95 10.38 -1.12
CA ARG A 88 1.09 11.54 -0.23
C ARG A 88 1.73 11.21 1.12
N ILE A 89 1.74 9.93 1.50
CA ILE A 89 2.16 9.47 2.83
C ILE A 89 3.38 8.56 2.80
N THR A 90 3.84 8.19 1.60
CA THR A 90 5.00 7.32 1.40
C THR A 90 6.24 8.13 1.08
N ARG A 91 7.42 7.54 1.31
CA ARG A 91 8.71 8.24 1.12
C ARG A 91 8.98 8.53 -0.35
N ALA A 92 8.63 7.61 -1.24
CA ALA A 92 8.66 7.84 -2.68
C ALA A 92 7.64 6.94 -3.40
N THR A 93 7.16 7.43 -4.55
CA THR A 93 6.27 6.70 -5.45
C THR A 93 6.93 6.54 -6.81
N PHE A 94 6.99 5.31 -7.31
CA PHE A 94 7.51 4.95 -8.61
C PHE A 94 6.34 4.70 -9.57
N PHE A 95 6.31 5.40 -10.70
CA PHE A 95 5.39 5.10 -11.80
C PHE A 95 6.09 4.24 -12.85
N ILE A 96 5.31 3.50 -13.64
CA ILE A 96 5.75 2.44 -14.58
C ILE A 96 6.89 2.81 -15.55
N LEU A 97 7.25 4.08 -15.69
CA LEU A 97 8.33 4.56 -16.57
C LEU A 97 9.57 5.14 -15.86
N SER A 98 9.73 4.95 -14.54
CA SER A 98 10.95 5.39 -13.84
C SER A 98 12.11 4.36 -13.88
N LEU A 99 12.28 3.64 -14.99
CA LEU A 99 13.59 3.04 -15.33
C LEU A 99 14.52 4.06 -16.03
N CYS A 100 14.00 5.23 -16.44
CA CYS A 100 14.78 6.27 -17.12
C CYS A 100 14.81 7.64 -16.41
N ALA A 101 13.97 7.86 -15.39
CA ALA A 101 14.09 9.04 -14.55
C ALA A 101 15.08 8.75 -13.42
N LEU A 102 16.32 9.22 -13.58
CA LEU A 102 17.28 9.47 -12.51
C LEU A 102 16.62 10.30 -11.41
N PHE A 103 15.94 9.66 -10.47
CA PHE A 103 15.63 10.29 -9.20
C PHE A 103 16.84 10.10 -8.30
N ASN A 104 17.52 11.23 -8.02
CA ASN A 104 18.53 11.35 -6.97
C ASN A 104 17.99 10.75 -5.65
N ILE A 105 18.26 9.47 -5.42
CA ILE A 105 17.99 8.81 -4.13
C ILE A 105 19.17 9.03 -3.15
N PHE A 106 20.23 9.72 -3.58
CA PHE A 106 21.26 10.27 -2.71
C PHE A 106 21.51 11.74 -3.03
N LYS A 107 20.78 12.64 -2.36
CA LYS A 107 21.34 13.94 -1.94
C LYS A 107 20.48 14.56 -0.83
N THR A 108 21.20 14.90 0.24
CA THR A 108 20.85 15.58 1.50
C THR A 108 19.85 14.87 2.40
#